data_AF-A0A094JZW6-F1
#
_entry.id   AF-A0A094JZW6-F1
#
_cell.length_a   1.000
_cell.length_b   1.000
_cell.length_c   1.000
_cell.angle_alpha   90.00
_cell.angle_beta   90.00
_cell.angle_gamma   90.00
#
_symmetry.space_group_name_H-M   'P 1'
#
loop_
_entity.id
_entity.type
_entity.pdbx_description
1 polymer ?
#
loop_
_entity_poly.entity_id
_entity_poly.type
_entity_poly.pdbx_seq_one_letter_code
_entity_poly.pdbx_strand_id
1 'polypeptide(L)'
;MVNAEQFDISGVKLGMTQAQAIAAVTDNMHVDSSAISFDPFPQPSVVTKQKEPTYFEVRHGATALRVHLKPQVPFNPEQTLVVSRISYQQPWAQQTAVQMKQQALQKYGEPSNGRDSGFLQWCRQPLDKNVGCHDFFGPKLELTGTELTLSDPQYREAINRYRRQRTAS
;
A
#
# COMPACT_ATOMS: atom_id res chain seq x y z
N MET A 1 -17.08 -12.74 -1.18
CA MET A 1 -15.81 -12.43 -1.88
C MET A 1 -15.22 -11.19 -1.23
N VAL A 2 -13.94 -11.21 -0.89
CA VAL A 2 -13.27 -10.06 -0.24
C VAL A 2 -12.79 -9.08 -1.30
N ASN A 3 -12.93 -7.77 -1.08
CA ASN A 3 -12.42 -6.74 -1.98
C ASN A 3 -11.38 -5.85 -1.28
N ALA A 4 -10.10 -6.12 -1.54
CA ALA A 4 -9.00 -5.34 -0.96
C ALA A 4 -8.92 -3.89 -1.48
N GLU A 5 -9.63 -3.56 -2.56
CA GLU A 5 -9.75 -2.18 -3.06
C GLU A 5 -10.37 -1.23 -2.01
N GLN A 6 -11.25 -1.76 -1.15
CA GLN A 6 -11.94 -0.97 -0.13
C GLN A 6 -11.16 -0.89 1.18
N PHE A 7 -10.09 -1.67 1.31
CA PHE A 7 -9.31 -1.77 2.53
C PHE A 7 -8.43 -0.55 2.75
N ASP A 8 -8.13 -0.31 4.00
CA ASP A 8 -7.24 0.73 4.47
C ASP A 8 -6.22 0.16 5.45
N ILE A 9 -5.02 0.73 5.49
CA ILE A 9 -4.06 0.50 6.57
C ILE A 9 -3.86 1.85 7.27
N SER A 10 -4.21 1.91 8.56
CA SER A 10 -4.20 3.15 9.35
C SER A 10 -4.96 4.31 8.66
N GLY A 11 -6.14 4.04 8.11
CA GLY A 11 -6.96 5.02 7.40
C GLY A 11 -6.55 5.29 5.94
N VAL A 12 -5.36 4.87 5.52
CA VAL A 12 -4.85 5.12 4.16
C VAL A 12 -5.36 4.06 3.20
N LYS A 13 -5.91 4.50 2.07
CA LYS A 13 -6.40 3.64 0.99
C LYS A 13 -5.56 3.82 -0.28
N LEU A 14 -5.58 2.81 -1.13
CA LEU A 14 -5.06 2.93 -2.50
C LEU A 14 -5.81 4.03 -3.25
N GLY A 15 -5.11 4.75 -4.14
CA GLY A 15 -5.69 5.81 -4.96
C GLY A 15 -5.89 7.15 -4.25
N MET A 16 -5.74 7.22 -2.92
CA MET A 16 -5.71 8.50 -2.20
C MET A 16 -4.60 9.40 -2.73
N THR A 17 -4.85 10.71 -2.79
CA THR A 17 -3.80 11.70 -3.02
C THR A 17 -2.79 11.70 -1.86
N GLN A 18 -1.60 12.25 -2.09
CA GLN A 18 -0.61 12.43 -1.01
C GLN A 18 -1.19 13.20 0.19
N ALA A 19 -1.93 14.28 -0.05
CA ALA A 19 -2.52 15.10 1.02
C ALA A 19 -3.56 14.32 1.83
N GLN A 20 -4.45 13.57 1.16
CA GLN A 20 -5.43 12.71 1.83
C GLN A 20 -4.76 11.62 2.65
N ALA A 21 -3.69 11.00 2.13
CA ALA A 21 -2.96 9.97 2.85
C ALA A 21 -2.28 10.54 4.11
N ILE A 22 -1.66 11.72 4.02
CA ILE A 22 -1.06 12.40 5.18
C ILE A 22 -2.11 12.71 6.25
N ALA A 23 -3.26 13.27 5.85
CA ALA A 23 -4.36 13.56 6.76
C ALA A 23 -4.88 12.28 7.44
N ALA A 24 -5.07 11.20 6.68
CA ALA A 24 -5.53 9.92 7.23
C ALA A 24 -4.53 9.33 8.24
N VAL A 25 -3.22 9.35 7.93
CA VAL A 25 -2.19 8.81 8.85
C VAL A 25 -2.10 9.64 10.13
N THR A 26 -2.05 10.96 10.02
CA THR A 26 -1.93 11.85 11.19
C THR A 26 -3.11 11.70 12.14
N ASP A 27 -4.34 11.61 11.60
CA ASP A 27 -5.56 11.38 12.36
C ASP A 27 -5.59 9.99 13.02
N ASN A 28 -5.34 8.92 12.25
CA ASN A 28 -5.49 7.54 12.74
C ASN A 28 -4.34 7.06 13.61
N MET A 29 -3.12 7.58 13.41
CA MET A 29 -1.96 7.22 14.23
C MET A 29 -1.72 8.21 15.37
N HIS A 30 -2.51 9.28 15.44
CA HIS A 30 -2.37 10.36 16.42
C HIS A 30 -0.95 10.93 16.48
N VAL A 31 -0.37 11.20 15.30
CA VAL A 31 0.99 11.75 15.16
C VAL A 31 0.94 13.12 14.50
N ASP A 32 1.89 13.98 14.88
CA ASP A 32 2.09 15.26 14.20
C ASP A 32 2.64 15.07 12.79
N SER A 33 2.29 15.98 11.88
CA SER A 33 2.82 15.99 10.51
C SER A 33 4.35 16.12 10.44
N SER A 34 4.99 16.64 11.50
CA SER A 34 6.44 16.71 11.62
C SER A 34 7.11 15.34 11.82
N ALA A 35 6.35 14.30 12.19
CA ALA A 35 6.84 12.93 12.27
C ALA A 35 6.92 12.23 10.89
N ILE A 36 6.47 12.91 9.83
CA ILE A 36 6.47 12.40 8.47
C ILE A 36 7.82 12.70 7.81
N SER A 37 8.52 11.65 7.39
CA SER A 37 9.73 11.77 6.57
C SER A 37 9.43 11.39 5.13
N PHE A 38 9.77 12.26 4.18
CA PHE A 38 9.63 11.99 2.75
C PHE A 38 10.88 11.32 2.17
N ASP A 39 10.73 10.70 1.00
CA ASP A 39 11.84 10.25 0.16
C ASP A 39 12.93 11.35 0.04
N PRO A 40 14.14 11.13 0.59
CA PRO A 40 15.18 12.15 0.60
C PRO A 40 15.84 12.36 -0.77
N PHE A 41 15.67 11.43 -1.71
CA PHE A 41 16.36 11.47 -3.01
C PHE A 41 15.41 11.17 -4.20
N PRO A 42 14.34 11.97 -4.38
CA PRO A 42 13.37 11.72 -5.44
C PRO A 42 14.00 11.88 -6.82
N GLN A 43 13.70 10.91 -7.69
CA GLN A 43 14.07 10.96 -9.10
C GLN A 43 12.95 11.62 -9.92
N PRO A 44 13.28 12.30 -11.04
CA PRO A 44 12.26 12.85 -11.92
C PRO A 44 11.26 11.79 -12.40
N SER A 45 9.98 12.06 -12.21
CA SER A 45 8.91 11.22 -12.70
C SER A 45 8.85 11.21 -14.22
N VAL A 46 8.68 10.04 -14.83
CA VAL A 46 8.54 9.94 -16.28
C VAL A 46 7.25 10.58 -16.81
N VAL A 47 6.24 10.71 -15.95
CA VAL A 47 4.91 11.24 -16.27
C VAL A 47 4.89 12.76 -16.08
N THR A 48 5.23 13.25 -14.88
CA THR A 48 5.12 14.66 -14.50
C THR A 48 6.37 15.47 -14.83
N LYS A 49 7.51 14.80 -15.08
CA LYS A 49 8.85 15.40 -15.28
C LYS A 49 9.38 16.16 -14.05
N GLN A 50 8.70 16.08 -12.91
CA GLN A 50 9.09 16.74 -11.67
C GLN A 50 9.76 15.75 -10.70
N LYS A 51 10.58 16.28 -9.78
CA LYS A 51 11.13 15.52 -8.65
C LYS A 51 10.10 15.52 -7.53
N GLU A 52 9.38 14.41 -7.44
CA GLU A 52 8.29 14.20 -6.49
C GLU A 52 8.65 13.02 -5.56
N PRO A 53 8.26 13.07 -4.27
CA PRO A 53 8.56 11.98 -3.35
C PRO A 53 7.91 10.68 -3.82
N THR A 54 8.68 9.60 -3.85
CA THR A 54 8.16 8.28 -4.23
C THR A 54 7.54 7.51 -3.07
N TYR A 55 7.77 7.99 -1.85
CA TYR A 55 7.11 7.54 -0.63
C TYR A 55 7.21 8.59 0.47
N PHE A 56 6.43 8.39 1.53
CA PHE A 56 6.67 8.97 2.84
C PHE A 56 6.56 7.88 3.91
N GLU A 57 7.18 8.14 5.06
CA GLU A 57 7.19 7.27 6.22
C GLU A 57 6.73 8.02 7.46
N VAL A 58 6.07 7.27 8.33
CA VAL A 58 5.70 7.69 9.68
C VAL A 58 6.18 6.64 10.65
N ARG A 59 6.91 7.08 11.68
CA ARG A 59 7.32 6.23 12.80
C ARG A 59 6.59 6.64 14.05
N HIS A 60 6.03 5.66 14.75
CA HIS A 60 5.42 5.85 16.06
C HIS A 60 5.91 4.75 16.99
N GLY A 61 6.80 5.12 17.92
CA GLY A 61 7.59 4.16 18.69
C GLY A 61 8.41 3.26 17.77
N ALA A 62 8.25 1.94 17.93
CA ALA A 62 8.95 0.95 17.12
C ALA A 62 8.17 0.53 15.85
N THR A 63 7.00 1.12 15.61
CA THR A 63 6.15 0.85 14.46
C THR A 63 6.48 1.80 13.32
N ALA A 64 6.51 1.29 12.08
CA ALA A 64 6.71 2.09 10.88
C ALA A 64 5.57 1.88 9.87
N LEU A 65 5.03 2.97 9.34
CA LEU A 65 4.13 2.98 8.20
C LEU A 65 4.84 3.67 7.03
N ARG A 66 4.98 2.98 5.90
CA ARG A 66 5.48 3.53 4.65
C ARG A 66 4.37 3.57 3.62
N VAL A 67 4.15 4.73 3.03
CA VAL A 67 3.15 4.94 1.97
C VAL A 67 3.89 5.28 0.69
N HIS A 68 3.80 4.41 -0.31
CA HIS A 68 4.39 4.58 -1.62
C HIS A 68 3.45 5.30 -2.57
N LEU A 69 3.99 6.32 -3.22
CA LEU A 69 3.28 7.16 -4.16
C LEU A 69 3.71 6.84 -5.59
N LYS A 70 2.76 6.96 -6.52
CA LYS A 70 3.00 6.87 -7.95
C LYS A 70 2.30 8.00 -8.66
N PRO A 71 2.86 8.50 -9.77
CA PRO A 71 2.14 9.41 -10.65
C PRO A 71 0.81 8.82 -11.09
N GLN A 72 -0.25 9.63 -11.04
CA GLN A 72 -1.55 9.27 -11.60
C GLN A 72 -1.45 9.15 -13.12
N VAL A 73 -1.99 8.06 -13.66
CA VAL A 73 -2.06 7.80 -15.10
C VAL A 73 -3.48 7.34 -15.45
N PRO A 74 -4.23 8.03 -16.32
CA PRO A 74 -3.84 9.23 -17.09
C PRO A 74 -3.53 10.44 -16.19
N PHE A 75 -2.61 11.30 -16.64
CA PHE A 75 -2.15 12.44 -15.83
C PHE A 75 -3.31 13.37 -15.47
N ASN A 76 -3.41 13.69 -14.18
CA ASN A 76 -4.34 14.67 -13.65
C ASN A 76 -3.55 15.71 -12.83
N PRO A 77 -3.58 17.01 -13.18
CA PRO A 77 -2.86 18.04 -12.44
C PRO A 77 -3.40 18.26 -11.02
N GLU A 78 -4.67 17.93 -10.74
CA GLU A 78 -5.27 18.06 -9.41
C GLU A 78 -4.94 16.85 -8.49
N GLN A 79 -4.45 15.77 -9.09
CA GLN A 79 -4.09 14.53 -8.40
C GLN A 79 -2.81 13.98 -9.05
N THR A 80 -1.68 14.66 -8.84
CA THR A 80 -0.43 14.29 -9.50
C THR A 80 0.12 12.96 -9.00
N LEU A 81 0.04 12.72 -7.68
CA LEU A 81 0.51 11.52 -7.01
C LEU A 81 -0.62 10.83 -6.26
N VAL A 82 -0.65 9.50 -6.37
CA VAL A 82 -1.58 8.63 -5.66
C VAL A 82 -0.88 7.51 -4.90
N VAL A 83 -1.52 7.07 -3.82
CA VAL A 83 -1.10 5.91 -3.05
C VAL A 83 -1.21 4.64 -3.89
N SER A 84 -0.10 3.94 -4.03
CA SER A 84 0.02 2.71 -4.82
C SER A 84 0.33 1.47 -3.99
N ARG A 85 0.96 1.69 -2.83
CA ARG A 85 1.27 0.67 -1.84
C ARG A 85 1.36 1.30 -0.46
N ILE A 86 0.90 0.58 0.54
CA ILE A 86 1.04 0.92 1.96
C ILE A 86 1.66 -0.30 2.63
N SER A 87 2.68 -0.08 3.45
CA SER A 87 3.35 -1.12 4.24
C SER A 87 3.42 -0.67 5.69
N TYR A 88 2.81 -1.45 6.59
CA TYR A 88 2.84 -1.26 8.03
C TYR A 88 3.65 -2.38 8.65
N GLN A 89 4.63 -2.03 9.47
CA GLN A 89 5.54 -2.98 10.06
C GLN A 89 5.72 -2.71 11.55
N GLN A 90 5.73 -3.80 12.33
CA GLN A 90 6.14 -3.80 13.72
C GLN A 90 7.39 -4.65 13.91
N PRO A 91 8.19 -4.44 14.98
CA PRO A 91 9.32 -5.28 15.30
C PRO A 91 8.88 -6.72 15.50
N TRP A 92 9.73 -7.65 15.06
CA TRP A 92 9.43 -9.07 15.21
C TRP A 92 9.39 -9.47 16.68
N ALA A 93 8.25 -10.01 17.09
CA ALA A 93 8.09 -10.84 18.27
C ALA A 93 6.92 -11.79 18.02
N GLN A 94 6.98 -13.01 18.57
CA GLN A 94 5.94 -14.01 18.35
C GLN A 94 4.55 -13.50 18.79
N GLN A 95 4.48 -12.80 19.93
CA GLN A 95 3.24 -12.21 20.41
C GLN A 95 2.71 -11.12 19.48
N THR A 96 3.58 -10.28 18.92
CA THR A 96 3.21 -9.26 17.93
C THR A 96 2.63 -9.90 16.68
N ALA A 97 3.25 -10.96 16.16
CA ALA A 97 2.74 -11.66 14.98
C ALA A 97 1.34 -12.27 15.22
N VAL A 98 1.11 -12.85 16.40
CA VAL A 98 -0.21 -13.37 16.79
C VAL A 98 -1.24 -12.25 16.88
N GLN A 99 -0.90 -11.12 17.52
CA GLN A 99 -1.78 -9.97 17.66
C GLN A 99 -2.12 -9.34 16.30
N MET A 100 -1.13 -9.13 15.43
CA MET A 100 -1.35 -8.61 14.09
C MET A 100 -2.25 -9.55 13.27
N LYS A 101 -2.05 -10.87 13.36
CA LYS A 101 -2.93 -11.85 12.71
C LYS A 101 -4.37 -11.74 13.21
N GLN A 102 -4.57 -11.66 14.52
CA GLN A 102 -5.91 -11.52 15.12
C GLN A 102 -6.59 -10.22 14.69
N GLN A 103 -5.88 -9.08 14.75
CA GLN A 103 -6.40 -7.78 14.35
C GLN A 103 -6.73 -7.74 12.86
N ALA A 104 -5.88 -8.31 12.00
CA ALA A 104 -6.14 -8.38 10.57
C ALA A 104 -7.38 -9.23 10.27
N LEU A 105 -7.53 -10.40 10.92
CA LEU A 105 -8.72 -11.24 10.77
C LEU A 105 -9.99 -10.52 11.26
N GLN A 106 -9.91 -9.77 12.35
CA GLN A 106 -11.03 -8.99 12.87
C GLN A 106 -11.43 -7.86 11.91
N LYS A 107 -10.45 -7.15 11.34
CA LYS A 107 -10.70 -5.99 10.48
C LYS A 107 -11.10 -6.36 9.06
N TYR A 108 -10.40 -7.33 8.46
CA TYR A 108 -10.54 -7.65 7.03
C TYR A 108 -11.31 -8.95 6.77
N GLY A 109 -11.65 -9.70 7.81
CA GLY A 109 -12.38 -10.95 7.71
C GLY A 109 -11.54 -12.12 7.18
N GLU A 110 -12.22 -13.09 6.59
CA GLU A 110 -11.60 -14.33 6.13
C GLU A 110 -10.61 -14.09 4.97
N PRO A 111 -9.35 -14.56 5.07
CA PRO A 111 -8.39 -14.45 3.99
C PRO A 111 -8.75 -15.35 2.81
N SER A 112 -8.41 -14.91 1.60
CA SER A 112 -8.66 -15.63 0.36
C SER A 112 -7.86 -16.94 0.27
N ASN A 113 -6.75 -17.06 1.00
CA ASN A 113 -5.91 -18.26 1.08
C ASN A 113 -6.11 -19.09 2.38
N GLY A 114 -7.23 -18.88 3.08
CA GLY A 114 -7.52 -19.59 4.33
C GLY A 114 -6.59 -19.21 5.50
N ARG A 115 -6.91 -19.72 6.69
CA ARG A 115 -6.26 -19.29 7.96
C ARG A 115 -4.97 -20.03 8.31
N ASP A 116 -4.77 -21.19 7.70
CA ASP A 116 -3.71 -22.15 8.07
C ASP A 116 -2.39 -21.90 7.31
N SER A 117 -2.38 -20.91 6.42
CA SER A 117 -1.17 -20.48 5.71
C SER A 117 -0.21 -19.69 6.62
N GLY A 118 1.09 -19.78 6.32
CA GLY A 118 2.16 -18.98 6.96
C GLY A 118 2.10 -17.48 6.65
N PHE A 119 1.29 -17.09 5.68
CA PHE A 119 0.94 -15.71 5.32
C PHE A 119 -0.55 -15.64 5.00
N LEU A 120 -1.18 -14.49 5.23
CA LEU A 120 -2.59 -14.28 4.90
C LEU A 120 -2.72 -13.29 3.76
N GLN A 121 -3.61 -13.58 2.81
CA GLN A 121 -3.86 -12.69 1.67
C GLN A 121 -5.35 -12.47 1.45
N TRP A 122 -5.69 -11.24 1.06
CA TRP A 122 -7.05 -10.86 0.66
C TRP A 122 -7.02 -10.20 -0.70
N CYS A 123 -7.86 -10.68 -1.60
CA CYS A 123 -8.08 -10.15 -2.94
C CYS A 123 -9.41 -10.67 -3.50
N ARG A 124 -9.89 -10.01 -4.55
CA ARG A 124 -11.14 -10.35 -5.23
C ARG A 124 -11.05 -11.67 -6.01
N GLN A 125 -9.89 -11.97 -6.57
CA GLN A 125 -9.65 -13.12 -7.45
C GLN A 125 -8.47 -13.96 -6.95
N PRO A 126 -8.70 -14.87 -5.97
CA PRO A 126 -7.66 -15.83 -5.59
C PRO A 126 -7.39 -16.84 -6.70
N LEU A 127 -6.15 -17.32 -6.77
CA LEU A 127 -5.74 -18.43 -7.62
C LEU A 127 -6.28 -19.76 -7.07
N ASP A 128 -5.97 -20.04 -5.80
CA ASP A 128 -6.47 -21.18 -5.01
C ASP A 128 -6.25 -20.85 -3.52
N LYS A 129 -6.97 -21.54 -2.62
CA LYS A 129 -6.81 -21.44 -1.17
C LYS A 129 -5.37 -21.70 -0.71
N ASN A 130 -4.58 -22.51 -1.40
CA ASN A 130 -3.21 -22.81 -0.99
C ASN A 130 -2.14 -21.92 -1.63
N VAL A 131 -2.50 -21.19 -2.69
CA VAL A 131 -1.58 -20.32 -3.45
C VAL A 131 -1.80 -18.85 -3.12
N GLY A 132 -3.05 -18.48 -2.85
CA GLY A 132 -3.48 -17.13 -2.50
C GLY A 132 -3.77 -16.24 -3.69
N CYS A 133 -3.34 -14.99 -3.61
CA CYS A 133 -3.74 -13.91 -4.52
C CYS A 133 -2.77 -13.75 -5.69
N HIS A 134 -3.28 -13.34 -6.83
CA HIS A 134 -2.44 -13.10 -8.00
C HIS A 134 -1.64 -11.80 -7.85
N ASP A 135 -0.32 -11.86 -8.05
CA ASP A 135 0.57 -10.70 -7.85
C ASP A 135 0.45 -9.59 -8.90
N PHE A 136 -0.36 -9.81 -9.94
CA PHE A 136 -0.44 -8.94 -11.12
C PHE A 136 -1.87 -8.48 -11.43
N PHE A 137 -2.86 -8.98 -10.69
CA PHE A 137 -4.27 -8.66 -10.95
C PHE A 137 -4.96 -8.10 -9.70
N GLY A 138 -5.07 -6.77 -9.71
CA GLY A 138 -5.88 -6.00 -8.77
C GLY A 138 -5.30 -5.86 -7.37
N PRO A 139 -6.01 -5.16 -6.48
CA PRO A 139 -5.58 -4.91 -5.11
C PRO A 139 -5.40 -6.20 -4.31
N LYS A 140 -4.30 -6.25 -3.56
CA LYS A 140 -3.95 -7.33 -2.63
C LYS A 140 -3.55 -6.73 -1.29
N LEU A 141 -4.18 -7.23 -0.22
CA LEU A 141 -3.68 -7.10 1.15
C LEU A 141 -2.95 -8.38 1.52
N GLU A 142 -1.78 -8.26 2.13
CA GLU A 142 -0.94 -9.38 2.54
C GLU A 142 -0.40 -9.14 3.95
N LEU A 143 -0.54 -10.15 4.82
CA LEU A 143 0.10 -10.19 6.12
C LEU A 143 1.14 -11.32 6.14
N THR A 144 2.40 -10.96 6.36
CA THR A 144 3.51 -11.90 6.51
C THR A 144 4.26 -11.57 7.79
N GLY A 145 4.17 -12.44 8.80
CA GLY A 145 4.77 -12.20 10.12
C GLY A 145 4.25 -10.93 10.79
N THR A 146 5.08 -9.90 10.89
CA THR A 146 4.75 -8.58 11.49
C THR A 146 4.69 -7.44 10.47
N GLU A 147 4.49 -7.77 9.19
CA GLU A 147 4.32 -6.81 8.10
C GLU A 147 2.96 -7.00 7.42
N LEU A 148 2.20 -5.92 7.34
CA LEU A 148 0.94 -5.83 6.61
C LEU A 148 1.13 -4.88 5.42
N THR A 149 0.93 -5.39 4.20
CA THR A 149 1.09 -4.62 2.96
C THR A 149 -0.20 -4.63 2.14
N LEU A 150 -0.69 -3.45 1.78
CA LEU A 150 -1.77 -3.24 0.80
C LEU A 150 -1.16 -2.67 -0.48
N SER A 151 -1.41 -3.28 -1.63
CA SER A 151 -0.82 -2.84 -2.90
C SER A 151 -1.70 -3.18 -4.10
N ASP A 152 -1.54 -2.43 -5.18
CA ASP A 152 -2.11 -2.78 -6.48
C ASP A 152 -1.06 -2.62 -7.60
N PRO A 153 -0.73 -3.69 -8.34
CA PRO A 153 0.23 -3.65 -9.44
C PRO A 153 -0.21 -2.73 -10.59
N GLN A 154 -1.50 -2.42 -10.73
CA GLN A 154 -2.02 -1.60 -11.83
C GLN A 154 -1.42 -0.20 -11.88
N TYR A 155 -1.07 0.42 -10.73
CA TYR A 155 -0.41 1.72 -10.71
C TYR A 155 0.97 1.69 -11.39
N ARG A 156 1.74 0.62 -11.15
CA ARG A 156 3.04 0.40 -11.82
C ARG A 156 2.82 0.11 -13.31
N GLU A 157 1.86 -0.75 -13.63
CA GLU A 157 1.59 -1.11 -15.03
C GLU A 157 1.09 0.07 -15.86
N ALA A 158 0.30 0.98 -15.28
CA ALA A 158 -0.13 2.19 -15.96
C ALA A 158 1.06 3.08 -16.36
N ILE A 159 2.05 3.24 -15.48
CA ILE A 159 3.28 3.98 -15.78
C ILE A 159 4.13 3.25 -16.83
N ASN A 160 4.23 1.93 -16.76
CA ASN A 160 4.94 1.12 -17.76
C ASN A 160 4.29 1.26 -19.15
N ARG A 161 2.96 1.24 -19.23
CA ARG A 161 2.22 1.49 -20.48
C ARG A 161 2.47 2.90 -21.01
N TYR A 162 2.37 3.91 -20.15
CA TYR A 162 2.66 5.30 -20.52
C TYR A 162 4.08 5.46 -21.09
N ARG A 163 5.09 4.85 -20.45
CA ARG A 163 6.48 4.87 -20.95
C ARG A 163 6.59 4.23 -22.33
N ARG A 164 6.02 3.03 -22.52
CA ARG A 164 6.08 2.29 -23.80
C ARG A 164 5.47 3.08 -24.96
N GLN A 165 4.35 3.76 -24.72
CA GLN A 165 3.70 4.60 -25.73
C GLN A 165 4.59 5.77 -26.18
N ARG A 166 5.32 6.39 -25.24
CA ARG A 166 6.22 7.52 -25.55
C ARG A 166 7.56 7.13 -26.15
N THR A 167 8.01 5.89 -26.00
CA THR A 167 9.24 5.39 -26.64
C THR A 167 9.00 4.83 -28.04
N ALA A 168 7.75 4.53 -28.40
CA ALA A 168 7.35 4.05 -29.73
C ALA A 168 6.90 5.19 -30.67
N SER A 169 6.93 6.44 -30.20
CA SER A 169 6.63 7.66 -30.95
C SER A 169 7.91 8.45 -31.18
#